data_AF-A0A8I1QJM1-F1
#
_entry.id   AF-A0A8I1QJM1-F1
#
_cell.length_a   1.000
_cell.length_b   1.000
_cell.length_c   1.000
_cell.angle_alpha   90.00
_cell.angle_beta   90.00
_cell.angle_gamma   90.00
#
_symmetry.space_group_name_H-M   'P 1'
#
loop_
_entity.id
_entity.type
_entity.pdbx_description
1 polymer ?
#
loop_
_entity_poly.entity_id
_entity_poly.type
_entity_poly.pdbx_seq_one_letter_code
_entity_poly.pdbx_strand_id
1 'polypeptide(L)' 'MATACASARPERTRRRLWIALAVATGIIGVLGANAHMVYVAFVSQPDCVEHGKSLGRDGTYRAAKPAC' A
#
# COMPACT_ATOMS: atom_id res chain seq x y z
N MET A 1 -40.29 41.47 15.08
CA MET A 1 -38.85 41.20 15.30
C MET A 1 -38.69 39.71 15.55
N ALA A 2 -38.20 38.95 14.57
CA ALA A 2 -37.95 37.51 14.70
C ALA A 2 -36.46 37.29 15.01
N THR A 3 -36.16 36.66 16.14
CA THR A 3 -34.82 36.42 16.65
C THR A 3 -34.31 35.03 16.19
N ALA A 4 -33.18 35.07 15.49
CA ALA A 4 -32.16 34.04 15.26
C ALA A 4 -32.53 32.54 15.33
N CYS A 5 -32.43 31.85 14.18
CA CYS A 5 -32.25 30.41 14.10
C CYS A 5 -30.83 30.05 14.56
N ALA A 6 -30.66 29.48 15.75
CA ALA A 6 -29.37 29.09 16.30
C ALA A 6 -28.73 27.94 15.49
N SER A 7 -27.55 28.22 14.93
CA SER A 7 -26.76 27.35 14.07
C SER A 7 -26.06 26.23 14.85
N ALA A 8 -26.73 25.10 15.06
CA ALA A 8 -26.15 23.87 15.62
C ALA A 8 -25.28 23.09 14.59
N ARG A 9 -24.27 23.74 13.99
CA ARG A 9 -23.45 23.16 12.89
C ARG A 9 -21.90 23.07 13.08
N PRO A 10 -21.24 23.52 14.17
CA PRO A 10 -19.77 23.47 14.23
C PRO A 10 -19.20 22.07 14.52
N GLU A 11 -19.80 21.30 15.43
CA GLU A 11 -19.21 20.03 15.90
C GLU A 11 -19.23 18.90 14.86
N ARG A 12 -20.34 18.75 14.12
CA ARG A 12 -20.43 17.75 13.04
C ARG A 12 -19.40 18.00 11.94
N THR A 13 -19.14 19.27 11.62
CA THR A 13 -18.16 19.66 10.60
C THR A 13 -16.74 19.34 11.06
N ARG A 14 -16.41 19.63 12.32
CA ARG A 14 -15.12 19.30 12.91
C ARG A 14 -14.87 17.78 12.98
N ARG A 15 -15.89 16.99 13.34
CA ARG A 15 -15.79 15.52 13.32
C ARG A 15 -15.56 14.97 11.92
N ARG A 16 -16.27 15.51 10.92
CA ARG A 16 -16.10 15.11 9.51
C ARG A 16 -14.71 15.45 8.98
N LEU A 17 -14.15 16.61 9.36
CA LEU A 17 -12.78 17.00 9.02
C LEU A 17 -11.76 16.01 9.58
N TRP A 18 -11.87 15.61 10.85
CA TRP A 18 -10.97 14.63 11.44
C TRP A 18 -11.07 13.25 10.79
N ILE A 19 -12.28 12.81 10.46
CA ILE A 19 -12.49 11.56 9.72
C ILE A 19 -11.84 11.65 8.34
N ALA A 20 -12.08 12.74 7.61
CA ALA A 20 -11.48 12.94 6.28
C ALA A 20 -9.95 12.96 6.35
N LEU A 21 -9.38 13.62 7.37
CA LEU A 21 -7.94 13.63 7.61
C LEU A 21 -7.40 12.21 7.88
N ALA A 22 -8.05 11.45 8.76
CA ALA A 22 -7.65 10.08 9.08
C ALA A 22 -7.70 9.17 7.84
N VAL A 23 -8.75 9.28 7.02
CA VAL A 23 -8.89 8.53 5.77
C VAL A 23 -7.80 8.94 4.77
N ALA A 24 -7.58 10.24 4.57
CA ALA A 24 -6.55 10.74 3.67
C ALA A 24 -5.15 10.27 4.07
N THR A 25 -4.81 10.35 5.36
CA THR A 25 -3.55 9.82 5.90
C THR A 25 -3.42 8.33 5.67
N GLY A 26 -4.49 7.55 5.89
CA GLY A 26 -4.51 6.12 5.61
C GLY A 26 -4.25 5.80 4.13
N ILE A 27 -4.91 6.52 3.22
CA ILE A 27 -4.71 6.36 1.77
C ILE A 27 -3.27 6.68 1.39
N ILE A 28 -2.72 7.80 1.85
CA ILE A 28 -1.34 8.20 1.58
C ILE A 28 -0.37 7.15 2.12
N GLY A 29 -0.61 6.63 3.32
CA GLY A 29 0.23 5.59 3.92
C GLY A 29 0.25 4.31 3.10
N VAL A 30 -0.93 3.83 2.67
CA VAL A 30 -1.03 2.64 1.81
C VAL A 30 -0.32 2.88 0.48
N LEU A 31 -0.60 3.99 -0.20
CA LEU A 31 0.04 4.31 -1.48
C LEU A 31 1.56 4.42 -1.34
N GLY A 32 2.05 5.09 -0.29
CA GLY A 32 3.47 5.23 -0.01
C GLY A 32 4.16 3.90 0.26
N ALA A 33 3.55 3.02 1.05
CA ALA A 33 4.08 1.69 1.33
C ALA A 33 4.18 0.83 0.05
N ASN A 34 3.15 0.87 -0.80
CA ASN A 34 3.15 0.14 -2.07
C ASN A 34 4.16 0.73 -3.06
N ALA A 35 4.28 2.07 -3.16
CA ALA A 35 5.27 2.72 -3.99
C ALA A 35 6.71 2.40 -3.53
N HIS A 36 6.93 2.29 -2.22
CA HIS A 36 8.21 1.88 -1.67
C HIS A 36 8.59 0.46 -2.07
N MET A 37 7.65 -0.50 -2.05
CA MET A 37 7.91 -1.87 -2.51
C MET A 37 8.35 -1.91 -3.97
N VAL A 38 7.67 -1.15 -4.83
CA VAL A 38 8.02 -1.03 -6.25
C VAL A 38 9.42 -0.42 -6.41
N TYR A 39 9.72 0.66 -5.68
CA TYR A 39 11.05 1.29 -5.69
C TYR A 39 12.14 0.30 -5.29
N VAL A 40 11.95 -0.42 -4.19
CA VAL A 40 12.91 -1.41 -3.69
C VAL A 40 13.10 -2.53 -4.71
N ALA A 41 12.04 -3.03 -5.34
CA ALA A 41 12.14 -4.08 -6.36
C ALA A 41 13.06 -3.69 -7.53
N PHE A 42 13.05 -2.41 -7.94
CA PHE A 42 13.89 -1.92 -9.03
C PHE A 42 15.29 -1.50 -8.59
N VAL A 43 15.43 -0.87 -7.42
CA VAL A 43 16.71 -0.36 -6.93
C VAL A 43 17.61 -1.46 -6.39
N SER A 44 17.04 -2.55 -5.89
CA SER A 44 17.83 -3.58 -5.21
C SER A 44 18.77 -4.37 -6.12
N GLN A 45 18.83 -4.09 -7.43
CA GLN A 45 19.52 -4.91 -8.44
C GLN A 45 19.25 -6.39 -8.15
N PRO A 46 18.04 -6.91 -8.43
CA PRO A 46 17.79 -8.33 -8.27
C PRO A 46 18.73 -9.04 -9.23
N ASP A 47 19.88 -9.47 -8.74
CA ASP A 47 20.85 -10.18 -9.54
C ASP A 47 20.11 -11.38 -10.14
N CYS A 48 19.98 -11.38 -11.46
CA CYS A 48 19.46 -12.50 -12.22
C CYS A 48 20.54 -13.59 -12.17
N VAL A 49 20.75 -14.19 -11.01
CA VAL A 49 21.76 -15.24 -10.81
C VAL A 49 21.32 -16.48 -11.56
N GLU A 50 22.16 -16.94 -12.49
CA GLU A 50 21.89 -18.06 -13.39
C GLU A 50 21.46 -19.29 -12.59
N HIS A 51 20.18 -19.56 -12.69
CA HIS A 51 19.53 -20.51 -11.83
C HIS A 51 19.62 -21.90 -12.42
N GLY A 52 20.81 -22.51 -12.28
CA GLY A 52 21.09 -23.86 -12.74
C GLY A 52 20.12 -24.89 -12.13
N LYS A 53 19.08 -25.27 -12.86
CA LYS A 53 18.34 -26.50 -12.62
C LYS A 53 19.24 -27.65 -13.09
N SER A 54 19.95 -28.30 -12.16
CA SER A 54 20.32 -29.68 -12.42
C SER A 54 19.03 -30.49 -12.48
N LEU A 55 18.89 -31.29 -13.53
CA LEU A 55 17.73 -32.13 -13.81
C LEU A 55 17.45 -33.03 -12.59
N GLY A 56 16.41 -32.68 -11.82
CA GLY A 56 15.87 -33.58 -10.79
C GLY A 56 15.17 -34.74 -11.47
N ARG A 57 15.32 -35.95 -10.91
CA ARG A 57 14.67 -37.19 -11.35
C ARG A 57 13.15 -36.99 -11.52
N ASP A 58 12.60 -37.60 -12.57
CA ASP A 58 11.19 -37.55 -12.96
C ASP A 58 10.22 -37.76 -11.79
N GLY A 59 9.18 -36.93 -11.72
CA GLY A 59 8.10 -37.03 -10.73
C GLY A 59 8.26 -36.19 -9.47
N THR A 60 9.34 -35.40 -9.34
CA THR A 60 9.54 -34.50 -8.20
C THR A 60 9.25 -33.05 -8.58
N TYR A 61 8.17 -32.48 -8.02
CA TYR A 61 7.94 -31.04 -8.08
C TYR A 61 8.99 -30.35 -7.21
N ARG A 62 9.84 -29.52 -7.84
CA ARG A 62 10.72 -28.60 -7.13
C ARG A 62 10.32 -27.19 -7.53
N ALA A 63 10.24 -26.31 -6.54
CA ALA A 63 9.95 -24.89 -6.74
C ALA A 63 10.82 -24.30 -7.86
N ALA A 64 10.20 -23.49 -8.72
CA ALA A 64 10.93 -22.73 -9.71
C ALA A 64 11.93 -21.80 -9.01
N LYS A 65 13.08 -21.68 -9.65
CA LYS A 65 14.18 -20.87 -9.18
C LYS A 65 13.90 -19.43 -9.72
N PRO A 66 13.88 -18.35 -8.90
CA PRO A 66 13.58 -16.96 -9.33
C PRO A 66 14.62 -16.37 -10.32
N ALA A 67 14.20 -15.86 -11.48
CA ALA A 67 15.09 -15.56 -12.60
C ALA A 67 15.98 -14.32 -12.42
N CYS A 68 15.91 -13.62 -11.28
CA CYS A 68 15.23 -12.33 -11.11
C CYS A 68 13.68 -12.40 -11.05
#